data_AF-A0A921G1W1-F1
#
_entry.id   AF-A0A921G1W1-F1
#
_cell.length_a   1.000
_cell.length_b   1.000
_cell.length_c   1.000
_cell.angle_alpha   90.00
_cell.angle_beta   90.00
_cell.angle_gamma   90.00
#
_symmetry.space_group_name_H-M   'P 1'
#
loop_
_entity.id
_entity.type
_entity.pdbx_description
1 polymer ?
#
loop_
_entity_poly.entity_id
_entity_poly.type
_entity_poly.pdbx_seq_one_letter_code
_entity_poly.pdbx_strand_id
1 'polypeptide(L)'
;MPGRIFRLVVCFAVILMIGVCSQHWKASASSSDSIIKIYIDTKEVNVKTPPQIKNGTTFVPLRAVFEALQMEVIWEPKKQLATIKNSEKTIALVVGEKKAKVNNKTITLQVASESIDGALQVPLHFIGDATGALVYWDPYNAEVSIVTLEFMKENNVKKEELDKAVKEYLNSKAKEEADKKKEDSKPKKQNKPTAPVDLNKLNGMYYGFRADLGGYECSGLCWDIYTFMPNKKVLIGPPTNGGPETIDCKKEKCLNYSISKGELKLSNGKSFPIKKSENGFLMINGTMLDKVQPVPKGTTFNNNYTFMGYSGLIGITPAANSWTYKLTLRANGTFELSGVSIGSLMANSNPSTHTSQSSKIEKGKYKIQNNTITMTDGDGKVHKSLFFIHDSDVDDIQIGVRNYYVN
;
A
#
# COMPACT_ATOMS: atom_id res chain seq x y z
N MET A 1 49.67 -22.40 -20.88
CA MET A 1 49.66 -21.12 -20.14
C MET A 1 48.24 -20.58 -20.08
N PRO A 2 47.51 -20.77 -18.97
CA PRO A 2 46.23 -20.12 -18.71
C PRO A 2 46.47 -18.84 -17.89
N GLY A 3 45.76 -17.76 -18.18
CA GLY A 3 45.88 -16.54 -17.37
C GLY A 3 44.95 -15.44 -17.83
N ARG A 4 44.14 -14.97 -16.87
CA ARG A 4 43.23 -13.81 -16.92
C ARG A 4 41.85 -14.11 -17.51
N ILE A 5 40.92 -14.50 -16.64
CA ILE A 5 39.59 -13.88 -16.41
C ILE A 5 38.96 -14.62 -15.20
N PHE A 6 39.72 -14.80 -14.12
CA PHE A 6 39.23 -15.42 -12.89
C PHE A 6 39.96 -14.79 -11.71
N ARG A 7 39.53 -13.59 -11.30
CA ARG A 7 39.96 -12.91 -10.06
C ARG A 7 39.17 -11.61 -9.92
N LEU A 8 38.11 -11.64 -9.14
CA LEU A 8 37.75 -10.56 -8.20
C LEU A 8 36.54 -11.00 -7.37
N VAL A 9 36.84 -11.85 -6.40
CA VAL A 9 36.00 -12.18 -5.25
C VAL A 9 36.95 -12.16 -4.03
N VAL A 10 36.69 -11.22 -3.11
CA VAL A 10 36.85 -11.30 -1.64
C VAL A 10 38.17 -10.89 -0.94
N CYS A 11 37.96 -10.00 0.07
CA CYS A 11 38.67 -9.74 1.34
C CYS A 11 39.83 -8.72 1.45
N PHE A 12 39.58 -7.62 2.19
CA PHE A 12 40.17 -7.20 3.50
C PHE A 12 39.76 -5.72 3.74
N ALA A 13 38.92 -5.29 4.69
CA ALA A 13 38.87 -5.43 6.15
C ALA A 13 40.01 -4.68 6.91
N VAL A 14 39.60 -3.56 7.55
CA VAL A 14 40.12 -2.89 8.78
C VAL A 14 41.24 -1.83 8.67
N ILE A 15 40.88 -0.57 9.01
CA ILE A 15 41.48 0.42 9.97
C ILE A 15 40.66 1.73 9.76
N LEU A 16 39.54 1.99 10.45
CA LEU A 16 39.33 2.67 11.75
C LEU A 16 40.05 4.01 12.03
N MET A 17 39.22 5.07 12.10
CA MET A 17 39.17 6.15 13.12
C MET A 17 40.19 7.32 13.02
N ILE A 18 39.87 8.64 13.07
CA ILE A 18 38.82 9.46 13.73
C ILE A 18 38.61 10.75 12.91
N GLY A 19 37.37 11.28 12.88
CA GLY A 19 37.08 12.63 12.40
C GLY A 19 35.59 12.95 12.36
N VAL A 20 34.99 13.18 13.52
CA VAL A 20 33.60 13.56 13.73
C VAL A 20 33.27 14.87 12.99
N CYS A 21 32.34 14.81 12.03
CA CYS A 21 31.41 15.91 11.80
C CYS A 21 30.04 15.34 11.51
N SER A 22 29.13 15.58 12.46
CA SER A 22 27.73 15.24 12.43
C SER A 22 27.03 15.99 11.28
N GLN A 23 26.91 15.32 10.14
CA GLN A 23 25.91 15.61 9.12
C GLN A 23 25.11 14.31 8.94
N HIS A 24 24.20 14.03 9.88
CA HIS A 24 23.16 13.03 9.65
C HIS A 24 22.21 13.59 8.60
N TRP A 25 22.61 13.43 7.34
CA TRP A 25 21.71 13.45 6.21
C TRP A 25 20.77 12.26 6.40
N LYS A 26 19.65 12.49 7.08
CA LYS A 26 18.47 11.63 6.92
C LYS A 26 17.94 11.94 5.52
N ALA A 27 18.42 11.19 4.53
CA ALA A 27 17.68 11.08 3.29
C ALA A 27 16.42 10.29 3.65
N SER A 28 15.36 10.99 4.02
CA SER A 28 14.03 10.41 3.94
C SER A 28 13.88 9.97 2.50
N ALA A 29 13.76 8.67 2.27
CA ALA A 29 13.32 8.13 1.00
C ALA A 29 11.88 8.62 0.81
N SER A 30 11.75 9.83 0.26
CA SER A 30 10.55 10.28 -0.43
C SER A 30 10.13 9.14 -1.34
N SER A 31 8.84 8.77 -1.34
CA SER A 31 8.29 7.98 -2.43
C SER A 31 8.46 8.83 -3.70
N SER A 32 9.61 8.69 -4.36
CA SER A 32 9.79 9.22 -5.69
C SER A 32 8.73 8.54 -6.53
N ASP A 33 8.05 9.32 -7.37
CA ASP A 33 7.61 8.78 -8.66
C ASP A 33 8.88 8.29 -9.35
N SER A 34 9.33 7.08 -9.00
CA SER A 34 10.48 6.45 -9.63
C SER A 34 10.06 6.18 -11.06
N ILE A 35 10.56 7.02 -11.97
CA ILE A 35 10.36 6.84 -13.40
C ILE A 35 10.87 5.45 -13.74
N ILE A 36 9.97 4.60 -14.22
CA ILE A 36 10.33 3.24 -14.61
C ILE A 36 11.27 3.33 -15.81
N LYS A 37 12.46 2.74 -15.69
CA LYS A 37 13.42 2.68 -16.79
C LYS A 37 13.22 1.42 -17.61
N ILE A 38 13.59 1.46 -18.87
CA ILE A 38 13.57 0.29 -19.77
C ILE A 38 14.98 0.01 -20.23
N TYR A 39 15.42 -1.23 -20.09
CA TYR A 39 16.68 -1.73 -20.62
C TYR A 39 16.40 -2.83 -21.65
N ILE A 40 16.99 -2.69 -22.84
CA ILE A 40 17.01 -3.73 -23.85
C ILE A 40 18.45 -4.15 -24.05
N ASP A 41 18.75 -5.42 -23.80
CA ASP A 41 20.11 -5.97 -23.93
C ASP A 41 21.15 -5.10 -23.20
N THR A 42 20.82 -4.71 -21.96
CA THR A 42 21.59 -3.82 -21.06
C THR A 42 21.63 -2.33 -21.44
N LYS A 43 21.07 -1.93 -22.58
CA LYS A 43 21.03 -0.53 -23.02
C LYS A 43 19.75 0.15 -22.59
N GLU A 44 19.87 1.31 -21.96
CA GLU A 44 18.72 2.12 -21.54
C GLU A 44 17.98 2.68 -22.77
N VAL A 45 16.67 2.51 -22.80
CA VAL A 45 15.78 3.08 -23.83
C VAL A 45 15.15 4.35 -23.28
N ASN A 46 15.50 5.48 -23.89
CA ASN A 46 14.87 6.75 -23.58
C ASN A 46 13.44 6.77 -24.13
N VAL A 47 12.49 7.08 -23.26
CA VAL A 47 11.07 7.11 -23.59
C VAL A 47 10.47 8.47 -23.25
N LYS A 48 9.63 8.99 -24.14
CA LYS A 48 8.88 10.24 -23.89
C LYS A 48 7.78 10.04 -22.85
N THR A 49 7.13 8.88 -22.88
CA THR A 49 6.11 8.47 -21.92
C THR A 49 6.61 7.21 -21.20
N PRO A 50 6.90 7.27 -19.89
CA PRO A 50 7.47 6.15 -19.18
C PRO A 50 6.48 4.98 -19.05
N PRO A 51 6.98 3.75 -18.81
CA PRO A 51 6.14 2.64 -18.37
C PRO A 51 5.33 2.99 -17.14
N GLN A 52 4.17 2.33 -17.01
CA GLN A 52 3.28 2.51 -15.87
C GLN A 52 2.83 1.17 -15.33
N ILE A 53 2.58 1.09 -14.03
CA ILE A 53 1.99 -0.09 -13.42
C ILE A 53 0.53 0.22 -13.15
N LYS A 54 -0.37 -0.52 -13.80
CA LYS A 54 -1.82 -0.39 -13.62
C LYS A 54 -2.37 -1.76 -13.27
N ASN A 55 -3.07 -1.85 -12.14
CA ASN A 55 -3.75 -3.07 -11.70
C ASN A 55 -2.82 -4.30 -11.62
N GLY A 56 -1.58 -4.10 -11.15
CA GLY A 56 -0.57 -5.16 -11.05
C GLY A 56 0.06 -5.58 -12.39
N THR A 57 -0.28 -4.90 -13.50
CA THR A 57 0.31 -5.13 -14.83
C THR A 57 1.25 -3.99 -15.17
N THR A 58 2.49 -4.32 -15.54
CA THR A 58 3.46 -3.35 -16.07
C THR A 58 3.15 -3.10 -17.55
N PHE A 59 2.82 -1.87 -17.88
CA PHE A 59 2.58 -1.37 -19.23
C PHE A 59 3.82 -0.65 -19.73
N VAL A 60 4.22 -0.93 -20.97
CA VAL A 60 5.39 -0.33 -21.63
C VAL A 60 5.00 0.33 -22.96
N PRO A 61 5.66 1.43 -23.35
CA PRO A 61 5.35 2.15 -24.59
C PRO A 61 5.70 1.27 -25.79
N LEU A 62 4.67 0.84 -26.53
CA LEU A 62 4.78 -0.10 -27.65
C LEU A 62 5.83 0.38 -28.66
N ARG A 63 5.72 1.63 -29.11
CA ARG A 63 6.60 2.16 -30.15
C ARG A 63 8.06 2.15 -29.73
N ALA A 64 8.37 2.70 -28.56
CA ALA A 64 9.76 2.84 -28.11
C ALA A 64 10.44 1.48 -27.92
N VAL A 65 9.72 0.49 -27.37
CA VAL A 65 10.26 -0.85 -27.19
C VAL A 65 10.52 -1.54 -28.53
N PHE A 66 9.55 -1.55 -29.45
CA PHE A 66 9.71 -2.25 -30.72
C PHE A 66 10.69 -1.56 -31.68
N GLU A 67 10.76 -0.23 -31.69
CA GLU A 67 11.78 0.49 -32.46
C GLU A 67 13.19 0.23 -31.93
N ALA A 68 13.37 0.16 -30.61
CA ALA A 68 14.66 -0.22 -30.00
C ALA A 68 15.03 -1.70 -30.29
N LEU A 69 14.05 -2.54 -30.59
CA LEU A 69 14.22 -3.90 -31.14
C LEU A 69 14.37 -3.93 -32.67
N GLN A 70 14.63 -2.78 -33.30
CA GLN A 70 14.83 -2.63 -34.75
C GLN A 70 13.61 -3.07 -35.58
N MET A 71 12.40 -2.88 -35.05
CA MET A 71 11.15 -3.12 -35.77
C MET A 71 10.46 -1.81 -36.14
N GLU A 72 9.96 -1.72 -37.37
CA GLU A 72 9.18 -0.58 -37.84
C GLU A 72 7.78 -0.61 -37.24
N VAL A 73 7.29 0.52 -36.71
CA VAL A 73 5.95 0.64 -36.11
C VAL A 73 5.08 1.60 -36.92
N ILE A 74 4.12 1.03 -37.65
CA ILE A 74 3.16 1.75 -38.48
C ILE A 74 1.84 1.89 -37.72
N TRP A 75 1.31 3.11 -37.63
CA TRP A 75 0.04 3.40 -36.95
C TRP A 75 -1.06 3.78 -37.94
N GLU A 76 -2.17 3.05 -37.92
CA GLU A 76 -3.38 3.34 -38.69
C GLU A 76 -4.49 3.87 -37.76
N PRO A 77 -4.61 5.21 -37.58
CA PRO A 77 -5.51 5.80 -36.58
C PRO A 77 -6.98 5.47 -36.83
N LYS A 78 -7.42 5.36 -38.09
CA LYS A 78 -8.82 5.05 -38.43
C LYS A 78 -9.25 3.66 -37.94
N LYS A 79 -8.31 2.72 -37.88
CA LYS A 79 -8.56 1.33 -37.44
C LYS A 79 -8.09 1.08 -36.01
N GLN A 80 -7.49 2.08 -35.36
CA GLN A 80 -6.77 1.92 -34.10
C GLN A 80 -5.79 0.74 -34.13
N LEU A 81 -5.11 0.57 -35.26
CA LEU A 81 -4.26 -0.59 -35.54
C LEU A 81 -2.79 -0.19 -35.56
N ALA A 82 -1.99 -0.84 -34.71
CA ALA A 82 -0.54 -0.81 -34.77
C ALA A 82 -0.05 -2.05 -35.54
N THR A 83 0.69 -1.82 -36.62
CA THR A 83 1.40 -2.86 -37.37
C THR A 83 2.89 -2.71 -37.12
N ILE A 84 3.50 -3.72 -36.50
CA ILE A 84 4.92 -3.76 -36.17
C ILE A 84 5.60 -4.82 -37.04
N LYS A 85 6.70 -4.51 -37.72
CA LYS A 85 7.34 -5.48 -38.61
C LYS A 85 8.85 -5.33 -38.71
N ASN A 86 9.53 -6.44 -38.97
CA ASN A 86 10.90 -6.49 -39.47
C ASN A 86 10.99 -7.57 -40.57
N SER A 87 12.19 -8.00 -40.95
CA SER A 87 12.40 -9.05 -41.95
C SER A 87 11.80 -10.42 -41.56
N GLU A 88 11.59 -10.68 -40.28
CA GLU A 88 11.23 -12.02 -39.76
C GLU A 88 9.82 -12.11 -39.18
N LYS A 89 9.29 -10.99 -38.65
CA LYS A 89 8.05 -10.96 -37.87
C LYS A 89 7.16 -9.81 -38.32
N THR A 90 5.86 -10.06 -38.33
CA THR A 90 4.80 -9.06 -38.47
C THR A 90 3.82 -9.21 -37.32
N ILE A 91 3.54 -8.13 -36.60
CA ILE A 91 2.64 -8.09 -35.45
C ILE A 91 1.56 -7.07 -35.76
N ALA A 92 0.29 -7.44 -35.58
CA ALA A 92 -0.86 -6.56 -35.74
C ALA A 92 -1.66 -6.55 -34.43
N LEU A 93 -1.81 -5.36 -33.85
CA LEU A 93 -2.47 -5.14 -32.56
C LEU A 93 -3.47 -3.99 -32.67
N VAL A 94 -4.72 -4.27 -32.30
CA VAL A 94 -5.80 -3.27 -32.26
C VAL A 94 -5.96 -2.77 -30.83
N VAL A 95 -6.00 -1.45 -30.64
CA VAL A 95 -6.12 -0.85 -29.30
C VAL A 95 -7.44 -1.26 -28.65
N GLY A 96 -7.40 -1.56 -27.34
CA GLY A 96 -8.57 -2.03 -26.60
C GLY A 96 -8.91 -3.52 -26.79
N GLU A 97 -8.29 -4.21 -27.75
CA GLU A 97 -8.48 -5.64 -27.92
C GLU A 97 -7.48 -6.46 -27.09
N LYS A 98 -7.95 -7.61 -26.59
CA LYS A 98 -7.09 -8.61 -25.94
C LYS A 98 -6.43 -9.56 -26.93
N LYS A 99 -6.65 -9.40 -28.23
CA LYS A 99 -6.09 -10.29 -29.26
C LYS A 99 -5.13 -9.50 -30.14
N ALA A 100 -4.02 -10.13 -30.45
CA ALA A 100 -3.06 -9.62 -31.43
C ALA A 100 -2.68 -10.76 -32.38
N LYS A 101 -2.34 -10.43 -33.62
CA LYS A 101 -1.78 -11.38 -34.57
C LYS A 101 -0.26 -11.23 -34.58
N VAL A 102 0.45 -12.32 -34.38
CA VAL A 102 1.91 -12.40 -34.54
C VAL A 102 2.15 -13.42 -35.65
N ASN A 103 2.63 -12.92 -36.79
CA ASN A 103 2.60 -13.60 -38.07
C ASN A 103 1.17 -14.11 -38.36
N ASN A 104 1.01 -15.41 -38.61
CA ASN A 104 -0.28 -16.03 -38.86
C ASN A 104 -0.96 -16.60 -37.60
N LYS A 105 -0.41 -16.34 -36.40
CA LYS A 105 -0.93 -16.87 -35.13
C LYS A 105 -1.58 -15.77 -34.30
N THR A 106 -2.76 -16.04 -33.77
CA THR A 106 -3.40 -15.16 -32.78
C THR A 106 -2.83 -15.46 -31.39
N ILE A 107 -2.36 -14.43 -30.70
CA ILE A 107 -2.01 -14.48 -29.28
C ILE A 107 -3.00 -13.62 -28.48
N THR A 108 -3.24 -14.03 -27.24
CA THR A 108 -4.16 -13.33 -26.34
C THR A 108 -3.36 -12.62 -25.26
N LEU A 109 -3.50 -11.30 -25.18
CA LEU A 109 -2.94 -10.47 -24.14
C LEU A 109 -3.69 -10.70 -22.82
N GLN A 110 -2.96 -10.68 -21.70
CA GLN A 110 -3.55 -10.77 -20.36
C GLN A 110 -4.52 -9.60 -20.09
N VAL A 111 -4.12 -8.40 -20.50
CA VAL A 111 -4.91 -7.16 -20.45
C VAL A 111 -4.82 -6.47 -21.81
N ALA A 112 -5.89 -5.81 -22.24
CA ALA A 112 -5.89 -5.08 -23.50
C ALA A 112 -4.86 -3.94 -23.49
N SER A 113 -4.33 -3.59 -24.66
CA SER A 113 -3.48 -2.41 -24.83
C SER A 113 -4.29 -1.13 -24.66
N GLU A 114 -3.67 -0.08 -24.10
CA GLU A 114 -4.35 1.18 -23.81
C GLU A 114 -3.55 2.39 -24.34
N SER A 115 -4.24 3.47 -24.70
CA SER A 115 -3.60 4.75 -24.95
C SER A 115 -3.47 5.52 -23.65
N ILE A 116 -2.25 5.71 -23.15
CA ILE A 116 -1.95 6.41 -21.90
C ILE A 116 -0.98 7.55 -22.19
N ASP A 117 -1.33 8.77 -21.77
CA ASP A 117 -0.54 9.98 -21.96
C ASP A 117 -0.05 10.18 -23.41
N GLY A 118 -0.91 9.86 -24.37
CA GLY A 118 -0.66 9.99 -25.80
C GLY A 118 0.23 8.89 -26.41
N ALA A 119 0.62 7.87 -25.64
CA ALA A 119 1.37 6.71 -26.12
C ALA A 119 0.50 5.44 -26.07
N LEU A 120 0.62 4.59 -27.09
CA LEU A 120 0.07 3.24 -27.02
C LEU A 120 0.95 2.39 -26.10
N GLN A 121 0.37 1.96 -24.99
CA GLN A 121 1.00 1.14 -23.97
C GLN A 121 0.49 -0.30 -24.06
N VAL A 122 1.38 -1.26 -23.90
CA VAL A 122 1.06 -2.70 -23.91
C VAL A 122 1.60 -3.40 -22.67
N PRO A 123 0.96 -4.50 -22.22
CA PRO A 123 1.52 -5.31 -21.14
C PRO A 123 2.94 -5.78 -21.47
N LEU A 124 3.87 -5.66 -20.54
CA LEU A 124 5.27 -6.10 -20.73
C LEU A 124 5.37 -7.55 -21.21
N HIS A 125 4.50 -8.44 -20.69
CA HIS A 125 4.46 -9.84 -21.08
C HIS A 125 4.21 -10.04 -22.58
N PHE A 126 3.38 -9.17 -23.18
CA PHE A 126 3.10 -9.22 -24.62
C PHE A 126 4.37 -9.03 -25.47
N ILE A 127 5.33 -8.21 -25.01
CA ILE A 127 6.63 -8.05 -25.69
C ILE A 127 7.35 -9.39 -25.74
N GLY A 128 7.40 -10.10 -24.61
CA GLY A 128 7.98 -11.45 -24.53
C GLY A 128 7.26 -12.45 -25.44
N ASP A 129 5.93 -12.48 -25.43
CA ASP A 129 5.14 -13.40 -26.25
C ASP A 129 5.30 -13.14 -27.76
N ALA A 130 5.35 -11.87 -28.17
CA ALA A 130 5.43 -11.51 -29.57
C ALA A 130 6.85 -11.71 -30.15
N THR A 131 7.88 -11.43 -29.36
CA THR A 131 9.27 -11.43 -29.83
C THR A 131 10.01 -12.72 -29.49
N GLY A 132 9.64 -13.40 -28.40
CA GLY A 132 10.37 -14.51 -27.80
C GLY A 132 11.41 -14.09 -26.76
N ALA A 133 11.64 -12.78 -26.59
CA ALA A 133 12.54 -12.22 -25.59
C ALA A 133 12.18 -12.66 -24.17
N LEU A 134 13.17 -12.68 -23.28
CA LEU A 134 12.92 -12.78 -21.85
C LEU A 134 12.63 -11.37 -21.32
N VAL A 135 11.51 -11.21 -20.62
CA VAL A 135 11.09 -9.92 -20.08
C VAL A 135 10.84 -10.02 -18.58
N TYR A 136 11.30 -9.04 -17.81
CA TYR A 136 11.05 -8.98 -16.38
C TYR A 136 10.92 -7.55 -15.87
N TRP A 137 10.19 -7.43 -14.77
CA TRP A 137 10.02 -6.21 -14.00
C TRP A 137 10.79 -6.37 -12.68
N ASP A 138 11.72 -5.46 -12.42
CA ASP A 138 12.44 -5.33 -11.16
C ASP A 138 11.80 -4.21 -10.32
N PRO A 139 10.98 -4.55 -9.31
CA PRO A 139 10.33 -3.57 -8.46
C PRO A 139 11.29 -2.84 -7.51
N TYR A 140 12.50 -3.37 -7.29
CA TYR A 140 13.45 -2.81 -6.32
C TYR A 140 14.26 -1.65 -6.92
N ASN A 141 14.54 -1.72 -8.22
CA ASN A 141 15.23 -0.65 -8.96
C ASN A 141 14.30 0.18 -9.85
N ALA A 142 13.02 -0.20 -9.92
CA ALA A 142 12.05 0.34 -10.85
C ALA A 142 12.49 0.20 -12.33
N GLU A 143 12.87 -1.02 -12.72
CA GLU A 143 13.43 -1.30 -14.05
C GLU A 143 12.66 -2.40 -14.79
N VAL A 144 12.35 -2.13 -16.05
CA VAL A 144 11.95 -3.14 -17.02
C VAL A 144 13.19 -3.60 -17.77
N SER A 145 13.38 -4.90 -17.86
CA SER A 145 14.45 -5.49 -18.66
C SER A 145 13.89 -6.43 -19.71
N ILE A 146 14.40 -6.28 -20.93
CA ILE A 146 14.07 -7.09 -22.09
C ILE A 146 15.39 -7.64 -22.63
N VAL A 147 15.54 -8.94 -22.62
CA VAL A 147 16.74 -9.62 -23.12
C VAL A 147 16.36 -10.41 -24.36
N THR A 148 16.95 -10.05 -25.49
CA THR A 148 16.67 -10.68 -26.77
C THR A 148 17.30 -12.06 -26.86
N LEU A 149 16.73 -12.92 -27.71
CA LEU A 149 17.31 -14.24 -27.98
C LEU A 149 18.68 -14.13 -28.65
N GLU A 150 18.92 -13.06 -29.41
CA GLU A 150 20.20 -12.80 -30.07
C GLU A 150 21.29 -12.47 -29.05
N PHE A 151 21.02 -11.53 -28.14
CA PHE A 151 21.95 -11.18 -27.06
C PHE A 151 22.29 -12.40 -26.18
N MET A 152 21.30 -13.24 -25.86
CA MET A 152 21.54 -14.50 -25.13
C MET A 152 22.50 -15.43 -25.89
N LYS A 153 22.32 -15.58 -27.21
CA LYS A 153 23.20 -16.42 -28.05
C LYS A 153 24.61 -15.86 -28.12
N GLU A 154 24.76 -14.56 -28.35
CA GLU A 154 26.06 -13.88 -28.43
C GLU A 154 26.87 -14.02 -27.13
N ASN A 155 26.19 -14.00 -26.00
CA ASN A 155 26.82 -14.12 -24.68
C ASN A 155 26.84 -15.57 -24.16
N ASN A 156 26.44 -16.55 -24.98
CA ASN A 156 26.40 -17.97 -24.63
C ASN A 156 25.59 -18.28 -23.34
N VAL A 157 24.48 -17.55 -23.15
CA VAL A 157 23.56 -17.68 -22.02
C VAL A 157 22.30 -18.42 -22.46
N LYS A 158 21.89 -19.45 -21.71
CA LYS A 158 20.62 -20.16 -21.95
C LYS A 158 19.46 -19.41 -21.28
N LYS A 159 18.30 -19.38 -21.95
CA LYS A 159 17.10 -18.68 -21.44
C LYS A 159 16.66 -19.20 -20.07
N GLU A 160 16.74 -20.52 -19.86
CA GLU A 160 16.36 -21.17 -18.61
C GLU A 160 17.31 -20.82 -17.46
N GLU A 161 18.61 -20.69 -17.76
CA GLU A 161 19.63 -20.29 -16.78
C GLU A 161 19.44 -18.83 -16.36
N LEU A 162 19.18 -17.95 -17.32
CA LEU A 162 18.91 -16.54 -17.07
C LEU A 162 17.61 -16.34 -16.29
N ASP A 163 16.53 -17.03 -16.67
CA ASP A 163 15.25 -16.99 -15.95
C ASP A 163 15.40 -17.46 -14.49
N LYS A 164 16.19 -18.52 -14.26
CA LYS A 164 16.50 -18.99 -12.91
C LYS A 164 17.28 -17.93 -12.11
N ALA A 165 18.32 -17.34 -12.69
CA ALA A 165 19.12 -16.32 -12.02
C ALA A 165 18.30 -15.07 -11.65
N VAL A 166 17.43 -14.61 -12.54
CA VAL A 166 16.51 -13.49 -12.29
C VAL A 166 15.55 -13.82 -11.14
N LYS A 167 14.98 -15.02 -11.10
CA LYS A 167 14.11 -15.47 -9.99
C LYS A 167 14.85 -15.52 -8.67
N GLU A 168 16.07 -16.04 -8.64
CA GLU A 168 16.90 -16.10 -7.44
C GLU A 168 17.22 -14.69 -6.92
N TYR A 169 17.56 -13.75 -7.81
CA TYR A 169 17.79 -12.34 -7.48
C TYR A 169 16.53 -11.67 -6.88
N LEU A 170 15.38 -11.78 -7.55
CA LEU A 170 14.14 -11.18 -7.07
C LEU A 170 13.73 -11.76 -5.71
N ASN A 171 13.91 -13.07 -5.51
CA ASN A 171 13.63 -13.73 -4.23
C ASN A 171 14.59 -13.27 -3.12
N SER A 172 15.88 -13.09 -3.42
CA SER A 172 16.84 -12.60 -2.41
C SER A 172 16.51 -11.16 -2.00
N LYS A 173 16.15 -10.30 -2.96
CA LYS A 173 15.69 -8.93 -2.69
C LYS A 173 14.39 -8.89 -1.90
N ALA A 174 13.43 -9.76 -2.22
CA ALA A 174 12.20 -9.90 -1.45
C ALA A 174 12.48 -10.29 0.01
N LYS A 175 13.43 -11.21 0.22
CA LYS A 175 13.84 -11.63 1.56
C LYS A 175 14.56 -10.50 2.32
N GLU A 176 15.48 -9.78 1.68
CA GLU A 176 16.16 -8.61 2.26
C GLU A 176 15.14 -7.54 2.70
N GLU A 177 14.16 -7.22 1.86
CA GLU A 177 13.09 -6.26 2.20
C GLU A 177 12.16 -6.78 3.30
N ALA A 178 11.85 -8.08 3.31
CA ALA A 178 11.07 -8.70 4.38
C ALA A 178 11.82 -8.69 5.72
N ASP A 179 13.14 -8.90 5.70
CA ASP A 179 13.98 -8.89 6.90
C ASP A 179 14.21 -7.46 7.42
N LYS A 180 14.38 -6.46 6.53
CA LYS A 180 14.34 -5.03 6.92
C LYS A 180 13.01 -4.66 7.57
N LYS A 181 11.89 -5.08 6.97
CA LYS A 181 10.55 -4.88 7.57
C LYS A 181 10.41 -5.59 8.91
N LYS A 182 11.06 -6.74 9.14
CA LYS A 182 11.10 -7.40 10.46
C LYS A 182 11.98 -6.67 11.47
N GLU A 183 13.04 -5.99 11.02
CA GLU A 183 13.88 -5.17 11.88
C GLU A 183 13.20 -3.84 12.24
N ASP A 184 12.46 -3.24 11.30
CA ASP A 184 11.58 -2.09 11.51
C ASP A 184 10.28 -2.45 12.26
N SER A 185 9.85 -3.72 12.23
CA SER A 185 8.69 -4.27 12.97
C SER A 185 9.07 -5.11 14.19
N LYS A 186 10.33 -5.06 14.65
CA LYS A 186 10.56 -5.33 16.08
C LYS A 186 9.62 -4.39 16.83
N PRO A 187 8.75 -4.87 17.73
CA PRO A 187 7.95 -3.97 18.54
C PRO A 187 8.94 -3.10 19.33
N LYS A 188 9.13 -1.86 18.87
CA LYS A 188 9.72 -0.81 19.69
C LYS A 188 8.75 -0.65 20.88
N LYS A 189 9.31 -0.65 22.08
CA LYS A 189 8.61 -0.91 23.33
C LYS A 189 7.35 -0.06 23.41
N GLN A 190 6.18 -0.69 23.39
CA GLN A 190 4.93 -0.03 23.75
C GLN A 190 5.11 0.59 25.14
N ASN A 191 4.99 1.92 25.23
CA ASN A 191 5.24 2.64 26.47
C ASN A 191 4.29 2.11 27.56
N LYS A 192 4.82 1.80 28.75
CA LYS A 192 4.00 1.43 29.90
C LYS A 192 2.97 2.55 30.13
N PRO A 193 1.68 2.25 30.42
CA PRO A 193 0.69 3.30 30.57
C PRO A 193 1.11 4.25 31.69
N THR A 194 0.93 5.55 31.47
CA THR A 194 1.32 6.62 32.41
C THR A 194 0.76 6.39 33.82
N ALA A 195 -0.40 5.72 33.92
CA ALA A 195 -0.95 5.19 35.15
C ALA A 195 -1.64 3.82 34.88
N PRO A 196 -1.42 2.80 35.73
CA PRO A 196 -2.15 1.53 35.62
C PRO A 196 -3.67 1.71 35.75
N VAL A 197 -4.45 0.95 34.99
CA VAL A 197 -5.91 1.05 35.02
C VAL A 197 -6.50 0.58 36.37
N ASP A 198 -7.51 1.29 36.87
CA ASP A 198 -8.36 0.86 37.98
C ASP A 198 -9.75 0.49 37.43
N LEU A 199 -10.09 -0.80 37.48
CA LEU A 199 -11.36 -1.32 36.96
C LEU A 199 -12.59 -0.76 37.70
N ASN A 200 -12.42 -0.31 38.95
CA ASN A 200 -13.53 0.29 39.72
C ASN A 200 -13.81 1.73 39.29
N LYS A 201 -12.80 2.41 38.74
CA LYS A 201 -12.80 3.84 38.37
C LYS A 201 -12.50 4.05 36.88
N LEU A 202 -13.02 3.16 36.02
CA LEU A 202 -12.89 3.33 34.57
C LEU A 202 -13.54 4.63 34.10
N ASN A 203 -12.73 5.45 33.43
CA ASN A 203 -13.14 6.72 32.85
C ASN A 203 -12.26 7.05 31.63
N GLY A 204 -12.85 7.73 30.66
CA GLY A 204 -12.22 8.13 29.41
C GLY A 204 -12.38 7.10 28.30
N MET A 205 -11.86 7.46 27.13
CA MET A 205 -11.86 6.62 25.95
C MET A 205 -10.61 5.74 25.91
N TYR A 206 -10.79 4.49 25.54
CA TYR A 206 -9.77 3.49 25.34
C TYR A 206 -9.90 2.92 23.94
N TYR A 207 -8.77 2.56 23.35
CA TYR A 207 -8.69 2.00 22.01
C TYR A 207 -7.71 0.84 21.99
N GLY A 208 -7.97 -0.12 21.12
CA GLY A 208 -7.01 -1.14 20.74
C GLY A 208 -7.46 -1.75 19.43
N PHE A 209 -6.69 -2.70 18.94
CA PHE A 209 -7.03 -3.39 17.71
C PHE A 209 -6.78 -4.88 17.81
N ARG A 210 -7.50 -5.61 16.97
CA ARG A 210 -7.33 -7.05 16.77
C ARG A 210 -7.39 -7.36 15.28
N ALA A 211 -6.63 -8.34 14.85
CA ALA A 211 -6.64 -8.78 13.47
C ALA A 211 -7.82 -9.74 13.22
N ASP A 212 -8.66 -9.40 12.26
CA ASP A 212 -9.69 -10.26 11.66
C ASP A 212 -9.24 -10.62 10.23
N LEU A 213 -8.24 -11.51 10.18
CA LEU A 213 -7.65 -11.99 8.93
C LEU A 213 -8.64 -12.84 8.10
N GLY A 214 -9.67 -13.39 8.75
CA GLY A 214 -10.74 -14.14 8.08
C GLY A 214 -11.81 -13.24 7.45
N GLY A 215 -11.88 -11.98 7.86
CA GLY A 215 -12.78 -10.96 7.35
C GLY A 215 -14.25 -11.13 7.73
N TYR A 216 -14.55 -11.87 8.80
CA TYR A 216 -15.92 -12.20 9.20
C TYR A 216 -16.60 -11.13 10.08
N GLU A 217 -15.84 -10.16 10.60
CA GLU A 217 -16.36 -9.14 11.51
C GLU A 217 -16.12 -7.73 11.00
N CYS A 218 -14.85 -7.35 10.85
CA CYS A 218 -14.46 -5.99 10.48
C CYS A 218 -13.61 -5.94 9.22
N SER A 219 -13.21 -7.10 8.68
CA SER A 219 -12.44 -7.17 7.44
C SER A 219 -11.09 -6.46 7.55
N GLY A 220 -10.13 -7.10 8.24
CA GLY A 220 -8.77 -6.59 8.41
C GLY A 220 -8.43 -6.29 9.87
N LEU A 221 -8.30 -5.02 10.24
CA LEU A 221 -8.00 -4.62 11.63
C LEU A 221 -9.28 -4.08 12.29
N CYS A 222 -9.75 -4.77 13.33
CA CYS A 222 -10.91 -4.36 14.10
C CYS A 222 -10.45 -3.42 15.21
N TRP A 223 -10.90 -2.17 15.13
CA TRP A 223 -10.67 -1.20 16.19
C TRP A 223 -11.71 -1.33 17.29
N ASP A 224 -11.25 -1.77 18.46
CA ASP A 224 -12.04 -1.90 19.66
C ASP A 224 -11.94 -0.60 20.46
N ILE A 225 -12.99 0.22 20.41
CA ILE A 225 -13.04 1.53 21.09
C ILE A 225 -14.11 1.48 22.19
N TYR A 226 -13.73 1.86 23.41
CA TYR A 226 -14.63 1.93 24.56
C TYR A 226 -14.51 3.28 25.25
N THR A 227 -15.61 4.02 25.39
CA THR A 227 -15.62 5.26 26.17
C THR A 227 -16.40 5.09 27.45
N PHE A 228 -15.68 4.98 28.57
CA PHE A 228 -16.28 4.90 29.90
C PHE A 228 -16.57 6.29 30.44
N MET A 229 -17.80 6.49 30.88
CA MET A 229 -18.34 7.76 31.36
C MET A 229 -18.75 7.67 32.84
N PRO A 230 -18.95 8.83 33.50
CA PRO A 230 -19.59 8.87 34.81
C PRO A 230 -20.93 8.12 34.84
N ASN A 231 -21.35 7.69 36.03
CA ASN A 231 -22.59 6.94 36.26
C ASN A 231 -22.64 5.55 35.58
N LYS A 232 -21.47 4.90 35.42
CA LYS A 232 -21.35 3.55 34.88
C LYS A 232 -22.00 3.39 33.49
N LYS A 233 -21.81 4.40 32.63
CA LYS A 233 -22.16 4.33 31.20
C LYS A 233 -20.94 4.07 30.33
N VAL A 234 -21.14 3.37 29.23
CA VAL A 234 -20.11 3.09 28.24
C VAL A 234 -20.67 3.25 26.83
N LEU A 235 -19.88 3.87 25.95
CA LEU A 235 -20.09 3.86 24.50
C LEU A 235 -19.12 2.86 23.88
N ILE A 236 -19.59 2.01 22.97
CA ILE A 236 -18.77 1.05 22.22
C ILE A 236 -18.69 1.52 20.77
N GLY A 237 -17.47 1.67 20.28
CA GLY A 237 -17.15 2.27 18.99
C GLY A 237 -16.81 3.76 19.08
N PRO A 238 -16.42 4.37 17.94
CA PRO A 238 -16.13 5.80 17.87
C PRO A 238 -17.40 6.65 18.03
N PRO A 239 -17.33 7.84 18.64
CA PRO A 239 -18.45 8.78 18.67
C PRO A 239 -18.83 9.23 17.26
N THR A 240 -20.13 9.46 17.02
CA THR A 240 -20.62 9.76 15.67
C THR A 240 -20.33 11.19 15.20
N ASN A 241 -20.03 12.11 16.12
CA ASN A 241 -19.92 13.55 15.84
C ASN A 241 -18.53 14.14 16.13
N GLY A 242 -17.51 13.31 16.37
CA GLY A 242 -16.16 13.77 16.70
C GLY A 242 -15.47 12.90 17.73
N GLY A 243 -14.76 13.56 18.66
CA GLY A 243 -14.07 12.94 19.79
C GLY A 243 -14.98 12.64 20.99
N PRO A 244 -14.41 12.09 22.07
CA PRO A 244 -15.13 11.79 23.31
C PRO A 244 -15.89 12.98 23.89
N GLU A 245 -15.42 14.21 23.67
CA GLU A 245 -16.05 15.45 24.12
C GLU A 245 -17.40 15.74 23.44
N THR A 246 -17.73 15.03 22.36
CA THR A 246 -18.98 15.22 21.60
C THR A 246 -20.08 14.23 21.97
N ILE A 247 -19.79 13.29 22.87
CA ILE A 247 -20.70 12.18 23.18
C ILE A 247 -21.98 12.70 23.83
N ASP A 248 -23.12 12.37 23.22
CA ASP A 248 -24.45 12.63 23.76
C ASP A 248 -25.25 11.33 23.86
N CYS A 249 -25.35 10.77 25.06
CA CYS A 249 -26.08 9.52 25.30
C CYS A 249 -27.61 9.58 25.05
N LYS A 250 -28.18 10.75 24.74
CA LYS A 250 -29.56 10.83 24.23
C LYS A 250 -29.64 10.50 22.75
N LYS A 251 -28.57 10.77 22.01
CA LYS A 251 -28.46 10.54 20.55
C LYS A 251 -27.69 9.27 20.23
N GLU A 252 -26.71 8.93 21.08
CA GLU A 252 -25.84 7.78 20.93
C GLU A 252 -26.28 6.63 21.85
N LYS A 253 -26.08 5.40 21.41
CA LYS A 253 -26.50 4.18 22.11
C LYS A 253 -25.56 3.82 23.27
N CYS A 254 -25.42 4.74 24.24
CA CYS A 254 -24.70 4.46 25.48
C CYS A 254 -25.38 3.35 26.27
N LEU A 255 -24.58 2.44 26.81
CA LEU A 255 -25.04 1.30 27.60
C LEU A 255 -24.67 1.50 29.06
N ASN A 256 -25.53 1.04 29.97
CA ASN A 256 -25.11 0.89 31.36
C ASN A 256 -24.19 -0.34 31.45
N TYR A 257 -23.16 -0.26 32.29
CA TYR A 257 -22.25 -1.38 32.51
C TYR A 257 -22.08 -1.71 33.99
N SER A 258 -21.75 -2.96 34.27
CA SER A 258 -21.28 -3.40 35.58
C SER A 258 -20.07 -4.31 35.39
N ILE A 259 -19.15 -4.29 36.36
CA ILE A 259 -17.98 -5.18 36.37
C ILE A 259 -18.10 -6.08 37.59
N SER A 260 -18.16 -7.39 37.35
CA SER A 260 -18.24 -8.39 38.42
C SER A 260 -17.54 -9.65 37.98
N LYS A 261 -16.77 -10.29 38.86
CA LYS A 261 -16.08 -11.57 38.58
C LYS A 261 -15.24 -11.59 37.29
N GLY A 262 -14.60 -10.46 36.95
CA GLY A 262 -13.78 -10.35 35.73
C GLY A 262 -14.58 -10.23 34.44
N GLU A 263 -15.87 -9.89 34.51
CA GLU A 263 -16.74 -9.67 33.35
C GLU A 263 -17.29 -8.25 33.33
N LEU A 264 -17.23 -7.62 32.15
CA LEU A 264 -17.92 -6.38 31.80
C LEU A 264 -19.30 -6.74 31.23
N LYS A 265 -20.34 -6.54 32.03
CA LYS A 265 -21.74 -6.82 31.65
C LYS A 265 -22.44 -5.54 31.21
N LEU A 266 -23.11 -5.60 30.06
CA LEU A 266 -23.76 -4.45 29.45
C LEU A 266 -25.29 -4.60 29.47
N SER A 267 -26.00 -3.47 29.51
CA SER A 267 -27.46 -3.44 29.54
C SER A 267 -28.15 -4.03 28.30
N ASN A 268 -27.41 -4.25 27.21
CA ASN A 268 -27.92 -4.93 26.01
C ASN A 268 -27.75 -6.47 26.06
N GLY A 269 -27.36 -7.02 27.21
CA GLY A 269 -27.16 -8.45 27.42
C GLY A 269 -25.79 -8.98 27.00
N LYS A 270 -24.94 -8.16 26.35
CA LYS A 270 -23.56 -8.58 26.01
C LYS A 270 -22.67 -8.58 27.25
N SER A 271 -21.76 -9.53 27.32
CA SER A 271 -20.75 -9.66 28.37
C SER A 271 -19.38 -9.90 27.75
N PHE A 272 -18.34 -9.26 28.29
CA PHE A 272 -16.97 -9.41 27.81
C PHE A 272 -16.01 -9.67 28.97
N PRO A 273 -15.03 -10.58 28.85
CA PRO A 273 -13.95 -10.70 29.82
C PRO A 273 -13.22 -9.36 29.96
N ILE A 274 -12.97 -8.92 31.19
CA ILE A 274 -12.25 -7.67 31.49
C ILE A 274 -11.21 -7.91 32.58
N LYS A 275 -9.98 -7.45 32.34
CA LYS A 275 -8.90 -7.54 33.33
C LYS A 275 -7.90 -6.41 33.17
N LYS A 276 -7.07 -6.23 34.19
CA LYS A 276 -5.84 -5.44 34.11
C LYS A 276 -4.69 -6.38 33.70
N SER A 277 -3.88 -6.00 32.72
CA SER A 277 -2.68 -6.75 32.36
C SER A 277 -1.57 -6.56 33.40
N GLU A 278 -0.56 -7.41 33.38
CA GLU A 278 0.60 -7.31 34.29
C GLU A 278 1.31 -5.95 34.18
N ASN A 279 1.34 -5.39 32.97
CA ASN A 279 1.93 -4.08 32.69
C ASN A 279 1.00 -2.90 32.99
N GLY A 280 -0.24 -3.16 33.43
CA GLY A 280 -1.19 -2.13 33.88
C GLY A 280 -2.18 -1.66 32.81
N PHE A 281 -2.21 -2.26 31.63
CA PHE A 281 -3.16 -1.93 30.57
C PHE A 281 -4.55 -2.51 30.84
N LEU A 282 -5.57 -1.91 30.24
CA LEU A 282 -6.91 -2.46 30.23
C LEU A 282 -7.00 -3.57 29.17
N MET A 283 -7.55 -4.72 29.53
CA MET A 283 -7.84 -5.80 28.61
C MET A 283 -9.35 -6.02 28.56
N ILE A 284 -9.95 -5.99 27.38
CA ILE A 284 -11.36 -6.38 27.18
C ILE A 284 -11.43 -7.39 26.04
N ASN A 285 -12.08 -8.52 26.29
CA ASN A 285 -12.25 -9.61 25.32
C ASN A 285 -10.93 -10.09 24.69
N GLY A 286 -9.83 -10.07 25.45
CA GLY A 286 -8.50 -10.43 24.97
C GLY A 286 -7.77 -9.31 24.20
N THR A 287 -8.43 -8.20 23.86
CA THR A 287 -7.81 -7.03 23.26
C THR A 287 -7.16 -6.15 24.34
N MET A 288 -5.90 -5.79 24.14
CA MET A 288 -5.20 -4.80 24.96
C MET A 288 -5.59 -3.40 24.51
N LEU A 289 -5.96 -2.55 25.47
CA LEU A 289 -6.47 -1.22 25.21
C LEU A 289 -5.62 -0.14 25.88
N ASP A 290 -5.23 0.83 25.06
CA ASP A 290 -4.57 2.06 25.43
C ASP A 290 -5.59 3.17 25.69
N LYS A 291 -5.23 4.12 26.56
CA LYS A 291 -6.10 5.26 26.85
C LYS A 291 -5.88 6.35 25.82
N VAL A 292 -6.95 6.86 25.22
CA VAL A 292 -6.89 8.01 24.31
C VAL A 292 -6.51 9.26 25.11
N GLN A 293 -5.41 9.90 24.70
CA GLN A 293 -4.94 11.15 25.30
C GLN A 293 -5.58 12.37 24.60
N PRO A 294 -5.81 13.47 25.34
CA PRO A 294 -6.20 14.74 24.74
C PRO A 294 -5.15 15.22 23.73
N VAL A 295 -5.58 15.63 22.54
CA VAL A 295 -4.67 16.23 21.56
C VAL A 295 -4.29 17.63 22.05
N PRO A 296 -2.99 17.98 22.12
CA PRO A 296 -2.55 19.30 22.55
C PRO A 296 -3.19 20.44 21.74
N LYS A 297 -3.49 21.55 22.41
CA LYS A 297 -4.07 22.72 21.75
C LYS A 297 -3.03 23.34 20.81
N GLY A 298 -3.43 23.59 19.57
CA GLY A 298 -2.56 24.19 18.56
C GLY A 298 -1.63 23.20 17.85
N THR A 299 -1.83 21.89 18.02
CA THR A 299 -1.12 20.89 17.20
C THR A 299 -1.36 21.14 15.72
N THR A 300 -0.27 21.36 14.98
CA THR A 300 -0.26 21.48 13.53
C THR A 300 0.36 20.22 12.93
N PHE A 301 -0.02 19.93 11.69
CA PHE A 301 0.48 18.77 10.94
C PHE A 301 1.01 19.26 9.61
N ASN A 302 2.12 18.68 9.17
CA ASN A 302 2.70 18.97 7.85
C ASN A 302 3.30 17.70 7.25
N ASN A 303 2.49 16.64 7.21
CA ASN A 303 2.93 15.31 6.81
C ASN A 303 1.98 14.71 5.78
N ASN A 304 2.51 13.73 5.06
CA ASN A 304 1.73 12.83 4.24
C ASN A 304 1.48 11.55 5.03
N TYR A 305 0.25 11.07 4.97
CA TYR A 305 -0.19 9.91 5.69
C TYR A 305 -0.77 8.87 4.74
N THR A 306 -0.59 7.61 5.09
CA THR A 306 -1.17 6.48 4.36
C THR A 306 -1.99 5.62 5.32
N PHE A 307 -3.24 5.37 4.94
CA PHE A 307 -4.06 4.31 5.53
C PHE A 307 -4.28 3.23 4.48
N MET A 308 -4.03 1.98 4.87
CA MET A 308 -4.27 0.81 4.04
C MET A 308 -5.15 -0.18 4.78
N GLY A 309 -5.95 -0.93 4.03
CA GLY A 309 -6.70 -2.05 4.56
C GLY A 309 -7.12 -3.01 3.46
N TYR A 310 -7.67 -4.15 3.87
CA TYR A 310 -8.17 -5.18 2.97
C TYR A 310 -9.31 -5.95 3.61
N SER A 311 -10.27 -6.40 2.80
CA SER A 311 -11.26 -7.41 3.16
C SER A 311 -11.08 -8.66 2.33
N GLY A 312 -11.32 -9.81 2.96
CA GLY A 312 -11.23 -11.09 2.29
C GLY A 312 -9.80 -11.49 1.93
N LEU A 313 -9.68 -12.71 1.44
CA LEU A 313 -8.41 -13.30 1.01
C LEU A 313 -8.52 -13.61 -0.47
N ILE A 314 -7.66 -13.00 -1.28
CA ILE A 314 -7.62 -13.22 -2.72
C ILE A 314 -7.46 -14.72 -2.98
N GLY A 315 -8.41 -15.31 -3.71
CA GLY A 315 -8.41 -16.74 -4.04
C GLY A 315 -9.05 -17.67 -3.01
N ILE A 316 -9.47 -17.16 -1.84
CA ILE A 316 -10.18 -17.94 -0.81
C ILE A 316 -11.62 -17.43 -0.64
N THR A 317 -11.82 -16.11 -0.58
CA THR A 317 -13.15 -15.52 -0.43
C THR A 317 -13.75 -15.15 -1.80
N PRO A 318 -15.09 -15.32 -2.00
CA PRO A 318 -15.75 -14.99 -3.26
C PRO A 318 -15.62 -13.51 -3.67
N ALA A 319 -15.36 -12.64 -2.70
CA ALA A 319 -14.95 -11.27 -2.94
C ALA A 319 -13.78 -10.94 -2.00
N ALA A 320 -12.79 -10.22 -2.51
CA ALA A 320 -11.75 -9.61 -1.69
C ALA A 320 -11.51 -8.19 -2.19
N ASN A 321 -11.28 -7.24 -1.29
CA ASN A 321 -10.91 -5.88 -1.65
C ASN A 321 -9.69 -5.41 -0.87
N SER A 322 -9.00 -4.42 -1.39
CA SER A 322 -7.97 -3.67 -0.70
C SER A 322 -8.13 -2.20 -1.02
N TRP A 323 -7.71 -1.36 -0.09
CA TRP A 323 -7.77 0.08 -0.29
C TRP A 323 -6.52 0.73 0.28
N THR A 324 -6.12 1.82 -0.38
CA THR A 324 -5.03 2.69 0.03
C THR A 324 -5.53 4.12 -0.07
N TYR A 325 -5.56 4.83 1.05
CA TYR A 325 -5.91 6.25 1.14
C TYR A 325 -4.69 7.05 1.53
N LYS A 326 -4.36 8.05 0.71
CA LYS A 326 -3.30 9.03 0.98
C LYS A 326 -3.94 10.33 1.45
N LEU A 327 -3.58 10.76 2.65
CA LEU A 327 -4.03 12.00 3.28
C LEU A 327 -2.84 12.93 3.49
N THR A 328 -2.91 14.13 2.96
CA THR A 328 -1.95 15.20 3.27
C THR A 328 -2.62 16.19 4.19
N LEU A 329 -2.04 16.44 5.36
CA LEU A 329 -2.44 17.53 6.26
C LEU A 329 -1.35 18.59 6.26
N ARG A 330 -1.70 19.84 5.95
CA ARG A 330 -0.77 20.98 5.87
C ARG A 330 -0.94 21.93 7.05
N ALA A 331 0.15 22.56 7.47
CA ALA A 331 0.17 23.45 8.64
C ALA A 331 -0.78 24.66 8.51
N ASN A 332 -1.15 25.05 7.29
CA ASN A 332 -2.13 26.10 7.01
C ASN A 332 -3.60 25.67 7.20
N GLY A 333 -3.85 24.45 7.69
CA GLY A 333 -5.20 23.93 7.92
C GLY A 333 -5.90 23.44 6.65
N THR A 334 -5.16 23.09 5.60
CA THR A 334 -5.72 22.48 4.38
C THR A 334 -5.38 21.00 4.28
N PHE A 335 -6.27 20.22 3.67
CA PHE A 335 -6.04 18.80 3.42
C PHE A 335 -6.21 18.43 1.95
N GLU A 336 -5.54 17.36 1.56
CA GLU A 336 -5.83 16.62 0.33
C GLU A 336 -6.00 15.14 0.66
N LEU A 337 -7.05 14.51 0.13
CA LEU A 337 -7.34 13.10 0.31
C LEU A 337 -7.52 12.47 -1.07
N SER A 338 -6.82 11.37 -1.29
CA SER A 338 -6.97 10.54 -2.49
C SER A 338 -7.02 9.08 -2.09
N GLY A 339 -7.64 8.26 -2.94
CA GLY A 339 -7.83 6.85 -2.63
C GLY A 339 -7.88 5.97 -3.85
N VAL A 340 -7.30 4.79 -3.70
CA VAL A 340 -7.42 3.68 -4.64
C VAL A 340 -8.03 2.51 -3.88
N SER A 341 -9.00 1.85 -4.47
CA SER A 341 -9.54 0.58 -4.00
C SER A 341 -9.50 -0.44 -5.14
N ILE A 342 -9.05 -1.65 -4.83
CA ILE A 342 -8.93 -2.77 -5.74
C ILE A 342 -9.83 -3.87 -5.19
N GLY A 343 -10.82 -4.28 -5.96
CA GLY A 343 -11.68 -5.42 -5.66
C GLY A 343 -11.39 -6.61 -6.57
N SER A 344 -11.69 -7.79 -6.08
CA SER A 344 -11.78 -9.02 -6.86
C SER A 344 -13.09 -9.71 -6.53
N LEU A 345 -13.71 -10.28 -7.54
CA LEU A 345 -14.95 -11.03 -7.47
C LEU A 345 -14.75 -12.36 -8.20
N MET A 346 -15.06 -13.46 -7.52
CA MET A 346 -15.11 -14.81 -8.07
C MET A 346 -16.57 -15.12 -8.38
N ALA A 347 -17.07 -14.63 -9.52
CA ALA A 347 -18.45 -14.88 -9.95
C ALA A 347 -18.65 -16.29 -10.58
N ASN A 348 -17.56 -17.05 -10.76
CA ASN A 348 -17.49 -18.39 -11.38
C ASN A 348 -16.00 -18.83 -11.40
N SER A 349 -15.64 -19.86 -12.17
CA SER A 349 -14.27 -20.36 -12.35
C SER A 349 -13.27 -19.34 -12.96
N ASN A 350 -13.70 -18.10 -13.20
CA ASN A 350 -12.85 -17.00 -13.68
C ASN A 350 -12.85 -15.85 -12.65
N PRO A 351 -11.73 -15.60 -11.96
CA PRO A 351 -11.58 -14.42 -11.12
C PRO A 351 -11.65 -13.14 -11.97
N SER A 352 -12.49 -12.17 -11.61
CA SER A 352 -12.45 -10.81 -12.16
C SER A 352 -11.91 -9.84 -11.12
N THR A 353 -10.94 -9.02 -11.50
CA THR A 353 -10.42 -7.91 -10.68
C THR A 353 -10.97 -6.59 -11.20
N HIS A 354 -11.54 -5.79 -10.31
CA HIS A 354 -12.07 -4.46 -10.57
C HIS A 354 -11.24 -3.44 -9.79
N THR A 355 -10.86 -2.35 -10.41
CA THR A 355 -10.13 -1.27 -9.73
C THR A 355 -10.94 0.00 -9.79
N SER A 356 -11.22 0.58 -8.62
CA SER A 356 -11.86 1.87 -8.49
C SER A 356 -10.87 2.85 -7.86
N GLN A 357 -10.41 3.81 -8.66
CA GLN A 357 -9.62 4.92 -8.16
C GLN A 357 -10.54 6.13 -7.99
N SER A 358 -10.40 6.85 -6.87
CA SER A 358 -11.01 8.17 -6.77
C SER A 358 -10.34 9.06 -7.82
N SER A 359 -11.05 9.34 -8.91
CA SER A 359 -10.56 10.24 -9.97
C SER A 359 -10.46 11.68 -9.49
N LYS A 360 -11.13 12.03 -8.38
CA LYS A 360 -11.09 13.35 -7.76
C LYS A 360 -10.25 13.30 -6.49
N ILE A 361 -9.20 14.12 -6.44
CA ILE A 361 -8.52 14.45 -5.18
C ILE A 361 -9.48 15.33 -4.40
N GLU A 362 -9.94 14.86 -3.25
CA GLU A 362 -10.75 15.67 -2.34
C GLU A 362 -9.83 16.68 -1.67
N LYS A 363 -10.20 17.95 -1.73
CA LYS A 363 -9.44 19.04 -1.10
C LYS A 363 -10.36 19.83 -0.21
N GLY A 364 -9.81 20.38 0.85
CA GLY A 364 -10.60 21.17 1.77
C GLY A 364 -9.80 21.78 2.91
N LYS A 365 -10.52 22.22 3.93
CA LYS A 365 -9.95 22.75 5.16
C LYS A 365 -10.18 21.76 6.29
N TYR A 366 -9.24 21.69 7.22
CA TYR A 366 -9.41 20.91 8.44
C TYR A 366 -9.11 21.76 9.67
N LYS A 367 -9.74 21.40 10.78
CA LYS A 367 -9.49 21.97 12.10
C LYS A 367 -9.54 20.87 13.14
N ILE A 368 -8.61 20.91 14.07
CA ILE A 368 -8.58 19.99 15.21
C ILE A 368 -8.89 20.77 16.48
N GLN A 369 -9.86 20.27 17.24
CA GLN A 369 -10.24 20.79 18.54
C GLN A 369 -10.45 19.61 19.47
N ASN A 370 -9.67 19.53 20.55
CA ASN A 370 -9.60 18.35 21.41
C ASN A 370 -9.36 17.09 20.53
N ASN A 371 -10.16 16.06 20.70
CA ASN A 371 -10.06 14.82 19.93
C ASN A 371 -11.06 14.79 18.76
N THR A 372 -11.47 15.95 18.25
CA THR A 372 -12.29 16.06 17.04
C THR A 372 -11.49 16.67 15.90
N ILE A 373 -11.41 15.97 14.79
CA ILE A 373 -11.04 16.57 13.49
C ILE A 373 -12.32 16.93 12.74
N THR A 374 -12.42 18.19 12.31
CA THR A 374 -13.47 18.69 11.43
C THR A 374 -12.85 18.96 10.07
N MET A 375 -13.34 18.29 9.03
CA MET A 375 -12.91 18.45 7.64
C MET A 375 -14.07 19.06 6.85
N THR A 376 -13.83 20.15 6.15
CA THR A 376 -14.77 20.81 5.25
C THR A 376 -14.26 20.65 3.83
N ASP A 377 -14.99 19.93 2.99
CA ASP A 377 -14.61 19.72 1.60
C ASP A 377 -14.80 20.98 0.75
N GLY A 378 -14.38 20.93 -0.52
CA GLY A 378 -14.52 22.03 -1.47
C GLY A 378 -15.97 22.42 -1.77
N ASP A 379 -16.93 21.54 -1.52
CA ASP A 379 -18.37 21.78 -1.72
C ASP A 379 -19.04 22.33 -0.43
N GLY A 380 -18.24 22.56 0.63
CA GLY A 380 -18.69 23.12 1.90
C GLY A 380 -19.29 22.10 2.87
N LYS A 381 -19.28 20.80 2.51
CA LYS A 381 -19.78 19.73 3.37
C LYS A 381 -18.83 19.49 4.53
N VAL A 382 -19.40 19.36 5.72
CA VAL A 382 -18.63 19.23 6.95
C VAL A 382 -18.68 17.78 7.45
N HIS A 383 -17.50 17.22 7.68
CA HIS A 383 -17.28 15.90 8.24
C HIS A 383 -16.55 16.03 9.58
N LYS A 384 -17.11 15.45 10.64
CA LYS A 384 -16.46 15.40 11.95
C LYS A 384 -16.13 13.96 12.29
N SER A 385 -14.96 13.73 12.89
CA SER A 385 -14.53 12.39 13.27
C SER A 385 -13.67 12.43 14.52
N LEU A 386 -13.66 11.32 15.24
CA LEU A 386 -12.69 11.05 16.30
C LEU A 386 -11.28 11.25 15.75
N PHE A 387 -10.44 11.92 16.53
CA PHE A 387 -9.04 12.20 16.22
C PHE A 387 -8.18 12.00 17.45
N PHE A 388 -7.12 11.22 17.33
CA PHE A 388 -6.07 11.16 18.34
C PHE A 388 -4.75 10.70 17.71
N ILE A 389 -3.67 10.93 18.45
CA ILE A 389 -2.32 10.50 18.11
C ILE A 389 -2.03 9.30 19.01
N HIS A 390 -1.49 8.22 18.47
CA HIS A 390 -1.13 7.08 19.30
C HIS A 390 0.08 7.43 20.17
N ASP A 391 0.08 6.95 21.41
CA ASP A 391 1.23 7.04 22.30
C ASP A 391 2.15 5.84 22.00
N SER A 392 2.78 5.87 20.83
CA SER A 392 3.61 4.78 20.32
C SER A 392 4.88 5.32 19.65
N ASP A 393 5.87 4.45 19.47
CA ASP A 393 7.12 4.79 18.76
C ASP A 393 6.93 4.92 17.23
N VAL A 394 5.70 4.77 16.74
CA VAL A 394 5.32 4.95 15.34
C VAL A 394 4.60 6.28 15.22
N ASP A 395 5.05 7.11 14.29
CA ASP A 395 4.37 8.35 13.94
C ASP A 395 3.09 8.02 13.14
N ASP A 396 1.97 7.92 13.82
CA ASP A 396 0.67 7.67 13.21
C ASP A 396 -0.46 8.45 13.90
N ILE A 397 -1.58 8.59 13.20
CA ILE A 397 -2.77 9.30 13.67
C ILE A 397 -4.00 8.44 13.44
N GLN A 398 -4.94 8.46 14.39
CA GLN A 398 -6.24 7.84 14.23
C GLN A 398 -7.27 8.88 13.77
N ILE A 399 -8.00 8.58 12.69
CA ILE A 399 -9.17 9.33 12.24
C ILE A 399 -10.37 8.38 12.16
N GLY A 400 -11.29 8.47 13.12
CA GLY A 400 -12.39 7.52 13.27
C GLY A 400 -11.86 6.11 13.54
N VAL A 401 -12.13 5.18 12.62
CA VAL A 401 -11.63 3.79 12.65
C VAL A 401 -10.42 3.56 11.74
N ARG A 402 -9.85 4.62 11.15
CA ARG A 402 -8.73 4.53 10.23
C ARG A 402 -7.44 4.98 10.91
N ASN A 403 -6.43 4.11 10.89
CA ASN A 403 -5.08 4.44 11.33
C ASN A 403 -4.22 4.88 10.14
N TYR A 404 -3.67 6.07 10.23
CA TYR A 404 -2.90 6.74 9.19
C TYR A 404 -1.45 6.85 9.63
N TYR A 405 -0.56 6.13 8.96
CA TYR A 405 0.87 6.14 9.22
C TYR A 405 1.55 7.27 8.45
N VAL A 406 2.50 7.97 9.06
CA VAL A 406 3.33 8.96 8.36
C VAL A 406 4.18 8.23 7.30
N ASN A 407 4.22 8.80 6.09
CA ASN A 407 5.06 8.33 4.97
C ASN A 407 6.49 8.82 5.06
#